data_AF-A0A524DZD8-F1
#
_entry.id   AF-A0A524DZD8-F1
#
_cell.length_a   1.000
_cell.length_b   1.000
_cell.length_c   1.000
_cell.angle_alpha   90.00
_cell.angle_beta   90.00
_cell.angle_gamma   90.00
#
_symmetry.space_group_name_H-M   'P 1'
#
loop_
_entity.id
_entity.type
_entity.pdbx_description
1 polymer ?
#
loop_
_entity_poly.entity_id
_entity_poly.type
_entity_poly.pdbx_seq_one_letter_code
_entity_poly.pdbx_strand_id
1 'polypeptide(L)'
;WNVEDVLRCFNRKLEEKKIILIYGCGPSLVETVNKLQDKLNKRIFKISFNLAADGASMLLSEKGIPIDGIFTDLDGITKNEFHQTKFMIVHAHGDNLDKLDYFKDEIINFPNVIGTTQVKPDNDVLNPGGFTDGDRIIFFLRSLLRPYHVLFLIGMDFNKVIGRYSKPNMSKDEVGSPLKVKKLGYAVELIKWITERINNDIYFVNSEPLDGNLKYLSIQEFEELIGNKNNL
;
A
#
# COMPACT_ATOMS: atom_id res chain seq x y z
N TRP A 1 0.64 9.66 -21.21
CA TRP A 1 0.57 8.19 -21.14
C TRP A 1 -0.86 7.78 -21.42
N ASN A 2 -1.12 6.60 -22.02
CA ASN A 2 -2.52 6.15 -22.11
C ASN A 2 -2.92 5.53 -20.76
N VAL A 3 -3.51 6.34 -19.86
CA VAL A 3 -3.89 5.89 -18.52
C VAL A 3 -4.86 4.71 -18.56
N GLU A 4 -5.73 4.63 -19.57
CA GLU A 4 -6.69 3.53 -19.71
C GLU A 4 -5.98 2.20 -19.99
N ASP A 5 -4.97 2.20 -20.87
CA ASP A 5 -4.19 1.00 -21.17
C ASP A 5 -3.35 0.55 -19.96
N VAL A 6 -2.77 1.50 -19.22
CA VAL A 6 -2.02 1.20 -17.98
C VAL A 6 -2.95 0.62 -16.92
N LEU A 7 -4.13 1.21 -16.72
CA LEU A 7 -5.16 0.68 -15.81
C LEU A 7 -5.63 -0.71 -16.22
N ARG A 8 -5.85 -0.96 -17.52
CA ARG A 8 -6.23 -2.28 -18.03
C ARG A 8 -5.12 -3.31 -17.77
N CYS A 9 -3.86 -2.91 -17.96
CA CYS A 9 -2.70 -3.75 -17.64
C CYS A 9 -2.62 -4.06 -16.14
N PHE A 10 -2.78 -3.04 -15.29
CA PHE A 10 -2.83 -3.18 -13.84
C PHE A 10 -3.93 -4.16 -13.43
N ASN A 11 -5.15 -3.97 -13.93
CA ASN A 11 -6.29 -4.80 -13.58
C ASN A 11 -6.08 -6.27 -13.98
N ARG A 12 -5.54 -6.53 -15.18
CA ARG A 12 -5.21 -7.90 -15.62
C ARG A 12 -4.20 -8.56 -14.68
N LYS A 13 -3.17 -7.81 -14.23
CA LYS A 13 -2.17 -8.33 -13.28
C LYS A 13 -2.75 -8.55 -11.88
N LEU A 14 -3.65 -7.68 -11.44
CA LEU A 14 -4.38 -7.85 -10.19
C LEU A 14 -5.26 -9.12 -10.21
N GLU A 15 -5.91 -9.42 -11.34
CA GLU A 15 -6.79 -10.58 -11.49
C GLU A 15 -6.04 -11.92 -11.47
N GLU A 16 -4.75 -11.95 -11.83
CA GLU A 16 -3.87 -13.13 -11.76
C GLU A 16 -3.65 -13.62 -10.31
N LYS A 17 -3.97 -12.80 -9.30
CA LYS A 17 -3.68 -13.06 -7.88
C LYS A 17 -4.95 -12.94 -7.04
N LYS A 18 -5.22 -13.94 -6.21
CA LYS A 18 -6.35 -13.91 -5.25
C LYS A 18 -6.05 -13.08 -4.02
N ILE A 19 -4.80 -13.13 -3.56
CA ILE A 19 -4.33 -12.46 -2.33
C ILE A 19 -3.68 -11.14 -2.69
N ILE A 20 -4.07 -10.07 -2.00
CA ILE A 20 -3.48 -8.75 -2.13
C ILE A 20 -2.85 -8.39 -0.79
N LEU A 21 -1.56 -8.07 -0.80
CA LEU A 21 -0.83 -7.59 0.37
C LEU A 21 -0.57 -6.10 0.20
N ILE A 22 -1.05 -5.31 1.15
CA ILE A 22 -0.90 -3.85 1.17
C ILE A 22 0.02 -3.50 2.33
N TYR A 23 1.14 -2.85 2.03
CA TYR A 23 2.19 -2.53 3.00
C TYR A 23 2.19 -1.05 3.33
N GLY A 24 1.88 -0.70 4.57
CA GLY A 24 2.04 0.65 5.12
C GLY A 24 3.35 0.81 5.89
N CYS A 25 3.71 2.05 6.23
CA CYS A 25 4.93 2.39 6.97
C CYS A 25 4.78 2.39 8.51
N GLY A 26 3.83 1.63 9.04
CA GLY A 26 3.61 1.48 10.48
C GLY A 26 4.71 0.66 11.17
N PRO A 27 4.87 0.79 12.50
CA PRO A 27 5.91 0.10 13.27
C PRO A 27 5.84 -1.44 13.16
N SER A 28 4.65 -2.04 12.96
CA SER A 28 4.53 -3.49 12.81
C SER A 28 5.09 -4.03 11.50
N LEU A 29 5.36 -3.17 10.50
CA LEU A 29 5.78 -3.57 9.15
C LEU A 29 6.98 -4.51 9.18
N VAL A 30 8.05 -4.11 9.87
CA VAL A 30 9.34 -4.84 9.87
C VAL A 30 9.20 -6.19 10.52
N GLU A 31 8.61 -6.23 11.71
CA GLU A 31 8.41 -7.46 12.46
C GLU A 31 7.54 -8.44 11.68
N THR A 32 6.43 -7.94 11.13
CA THR A 32 5.47 -8.77 10.38
C THR A 32 6.12 -9.34 9.14
N VAL A 33 6.81 -8.52 8.34
CA VAL A 33 7.51 -8.97 7.12
C VAL A 33 8.57 -10.02 7.45
N ASN A 34 9.38 -9.83 8.49
CA ASN A 34 10.40 -10.81 8.89
C ASN A 34 9.76 -12.15 9.27
N LYS A 35 8.73 -12.13 10.14
CA LYS A 35 8.03 -13.35 10.56
C LYS A 35 7.38 -14.08 9.39
N LEU A 36 6.78 -13.34 8.44
CA LEU A 36 6.22 -13.94 7.22
C LEU A 36 7.29 -14.53 6.30
N GLN A 37 8.48 -13.93 6.22
CA GLN A 37 9.60 -14.51 5.47
C GLN A 37 10.06 -15.83 6.08
N ASP A 38 10.25 -15.85 7.40
CA ASP A 38 10.76 -17.01 8.14
C ASP A 38 9.78 -18.17 8.11
N LYS A 39 8.49 -17.88 8.31
CA LYS A 39 7.47 -18.93 8.47
C LYS A 39 6.82 -19.40 7.17
N LEU A 40 6.69 -18.54 6.15
CA LEU A 40 6.06 -18.87 4.87
C LEU A 40 7.07 -19.03 3.72
N ASN A 41 8.37 -19.12 4.04
CA ASN A 41 9.47 -19.34 3.11
C ASN A 41 9.39 -18.45 1.84
N LYS A 42 9.01 -17.19 2.03
CA LYS A 42 8.76 -16.20 0.96
C LYS A 42 7.73 -16.58 -0.11
N ARG A 43 7.05 -17.73 0.00
CA ARG A 43 6.06 -18.21 -1.00
C ARG A 43 4.88 -17.26 -1.08
N ILE A 44 4.40 -16.77 0.07
CA ILE A 44 3.25 -15.87 0.17
C ILE A 44 3.41 -14.63 -0.72
N PHE A 45 4.61 -14.03 -0.75
CA PHE A 45 4.88 -12.85 -1.55
C PHE A 45 4.85 -13.12 -3.07
N LYS A 46 5.19 -14.34 -3.51
CA LYS A 46 5.16 -14.70 -4.93
C LYS A 46 3.74 -14.98 -5.45
N ILE A 47 2.87 -15.49 -4.59
CA ILE A 47 1.48 -15.81 -4.94
C ILE A 47 0.50 -14.67 -4.66
N SER A 48 0.98 -13.57 -4.10
CA SER A 48 0.19 -12.37 -3.81
C SER A 48 0.48 -11.26 -4.81
N PHE A 49 -0.42 -10.28 -4.86
CA PHE A 49 -0.19 -8.99 -5.48
C PHE A 49 0.28 -7.99 -4.40
N ASN A 50 1.50 -7.49 -4.52
CA ASN A 50 2.19 -6.75 -3.46
C ASN A 50 2.18 -5.25 -3.76
N LEU A 51 1.49 -4.48 -2.91
CA LEU A 51 1.29 -3.04 -3.09
C LEU A 51 1.89 -2.28 -1.90
N ALA A 52 2.91 -1.46 -2.16
CA ALA A 52 3.58 -0.69 -1.14
C ALA A 52 3.07 0.75 -1.12
N ALA A 53 2.79 1.27 0.08
CA ALA A 53 2.62 2.68 0.33
C ALA A 53 3.98 3.31 0.59
N ASP A 54 4.40 4.20 -0.31
CA ASP A 54 5.55 5.07 -0.19
C ASP A 54 6.81 4.34 0.31
N GLY A 55 7.38 4.74 1.44
CA GLY A 55 8.62 4.15 1.95
C GLY A 55 8.56 2.68 2.38
N ALA A 56 7.38 2.06 2.46
CA ALA A 56 7.28 0.61 2.65
C ALA A 56 7.97 -0.16 1.51
N SER A 57 8.04 0.44 0.31
CA SER A 57 8.75 -0.09 -0.85
C SER A 57 10.25 -0.29 -0.62
N MET A 58 10.89 0.54 0.21
CA MET A 58 12.30 0.40 0.54
C MET A 58 12.55 -0.90 1.33
N LEU A 59 11.74 -1.18 2.36
CA LEU A 59 11.84 -2.42 3.11
C LEU A 59 11.61 -3.64 2.20
N LEU A 60 10.60 -3.59 1.33
CA LEU A 60 10.32 -4.70 0.42
C LEU A 60 11.52 -4.96 -0.51
N SER A 61 12.15 -3.90 -1.02
CA SER A 61 13.36 -3.98 -1.84
C SER A 61 14.54 -4.57 -1.07
N GLU A 62 14.82 -4.09 0.16
CA GLU A 62 15.85 -4.64 1.06
C GLU A 62 15.65 -6.13 1.33
N LYS A 63 14.39 -6.57 1.44
CA LYS A 63 14.01 -7.95 1.74
C LYS A 63 13.87 -8.84 0.51
N GLY A 64 14.04 -8.30 -0.69
CA GLY A 64 13.88 -9.02 -1.96
C GLY A 64 12.44 -9.51 -2.18
N ILE A 65 11.45 -8.75 -1.71
CA ILE A 65 10.03 -9.03 -1.89
C ILE A 65 9.59 -8.39 -3.23
N PRO A 66 8.93 -9.13 -4.13
CA PRO A 66 8.43 -8.55 -5.38
C PRO A 66 7.45 -7.40 -5.10
N ILE A 67 7.59 -6.29 -5.84
CA ILE A 67 6.69 -5.15 -5.73
C ILE A 67 5.89 -5.05 -7.03
N ASP A 68 4.58 -5.21 -6.94
CA ASP A 68 3.71 -5.08 -8.10
C ASP A 68 3.35 -3.61 -8.34
N GLY A 69 3.09 -2.83 -7.28
CA GLY A 69 2.80 -1.41 -7.40
C GLY A 69 3.27 -0.61 -6.19
N ILE A 70 3.69 0.63 -6.42
CA ILE A 70 4.03 1.60 -5.38
C ILE A 70 3.08 2.79 -5.48
N PHE A 71 2.46 3.16 -4.37
CA PHE A 71 1.60 4.32 -4.23
C PHE A 71 2.32 5.36 -3.38
N THR A 72 2.61 6.53 -3.90
CA THR A 72 3.58 7.44 -3.24
C THR A 72 3.31 8.89 -3.59
N ASP A 73 3.51 9.77 -2.61
CA ASP A 73 3.69 11.22 -2.78
C ASP A 73 5.16 11.63 -3.02
N LEU A 74 6.05 10.65 -3.19
CA LEU A 74 7.49 10.76 -3.46
C LEU A 74 8.35 11.18 -2.26
N ASP A 75 7.79 11.21 -1.04
CA ASP A 75 8.56 11.59 0.15
C ASP A 75 9.44 10.45 0.69
N GLY A 76 8.96 9.22 0.65
CA GLY A 76 9.61 8.05 1.25
C GLY A 76 10.36 7.15 0.30
N ILE A 77 10.54 7.52 -0.97
CA ILE A 77 11.22 6.72 -1.98
C ILE A 77 12.46 7.42 -2.57
N THR A 78 13.26 6.64 -3.28
CA THR A 78 14.39 7.08 -4.11
C THR A 78 14.14 6.69 -5.57
N LYS A 79 15.06 7.08 -6.47
CA LYS A 79 14.98 6.74 -7.90
C LYS A 79 15.08 5.23 -8.14
N ASN A 80 15.69 4.49 -7.21
CA ASN A 80 15.85 3.05 -7.31
C ASN A 80 14.50 2.31 -7.33
N GLU A 81 13.49 2.81 -6.63
CA GLU A 81 12.19 2.14 -6.51
C GLU A 81 11.47 2.01 -7.86
N PHE A 82 11.71 2.93 -8.81
CA PHE A 82 11.23 2.83 -10.19
C PHE A 82 11.79 1.61 -10.94
N HIS A 83 12.89 1.01 -10.47
CA HIS A 83 13.44 -0.21 -11.06
C HIS A 83 12.95 -1.49 -10.38
N GLN A 84 12.27 -1.37 -9.23
CA GLN A 84 11.86 -2.51 -8.40
C GLN A 84 10.37 -2.84 -8.53
N THR A 85 9.57 -1.94 -9.10
CA THR A 85 8.12 -2.10 -9.24
C THR A 85 7.67 -2.24 -10.70
N LYS A 86 6.49 -2.84 -10.90
CA LYS A 86 5.84 -2.92 -12.21
C LYS A 86 4.96 -1.71 -12.51
N PHE A 87 4.38 -1.10 -11.48
CA PHE A 87 3.49 0.06 -11.56
C PHE A 87 3.92 1.14 -10.57
N MET A 88 3.87 2.40 -11.01
CA MET A 88 4.09 3.57 -10.17
C MET A 88 2.81 4.39 -10.13
N ILE A 89 2.23 4.55 -8.95
CA ILE A 89 1.03 5.35 -8.73
C ILE A 89 1.45 6.60 -7.96
N VAL A 90 1.62 7.70 -8.69
CA VAL A 90 2.18 8.94 -8.14
C VAL A 90 1.04 9.86 -7.74
N HIS A 91 1.03 10.28 -6.48
CA HIS A 91 0.06 11.20 -5.93
C HIS A 91 0.60 12.63 -5.93
N ALA A 92 0.04 13.49 -6.78
CA ALA A 92 0.41 14.90 -6.88
C ALA A 92 -0.50 15.78 -6.01
N HIS A 93 0.10 16.65 -5.20
CA HIS A 93 -0.57 17.67 -4.40
C HIS A 93 0.29 18.95 -4.26
N GLY A 94 -0.26 20.00 -3.66
CA GLY A 94 0.39 21.31 -3.63
C GLY A 94 1.74 21.36 -2.89
N ASP A 95 2.01 20.39 -2.01
CA ASP A 95 3.18 20.41 -1.13
C ASP A 95 4.37 19.60 -1.70
N ASN A 96 4.18 18.81 -2.77
CA ASN A 96 5.22 17.92 -3.32
C ASN A 96 5.73 18.33 -4.71
N LEU A 97 5.56 19.60 -5.10
CA LEU A 97 6.04 20.12 -6.39
C LEU A 97 7.54 19.92 -6.61
N ASP A 98 8.37 20.19 -5.59
CA ASP A 98 9.82 20.00 -5.66
C ASP A 98 10.18 18.51 -5.88
N LYS A 99 9.40 17.61 -5.30
CA LYS A 99 9.58 16.16 -5.47
C LYS A 99 9.21 15.72 -6.89
N LEU A 100 8.08 16.22 -7.41
CA LEU A 100 7.67 15.96 -8.78
C LEU A 100 8.72 16.42 -9.79
N ASP A 101 9.36 17.57 -9.55
CA ASP A 101 10.45 18.06 -10.40
C ASP A 101 11.71 17.19 -10.27
N TYR A 102 12.09 16.80 -9.05
CA TYR A 102 13.24 15.93 -8.80
C TYR A 102 13.13 14.54 -9.46
N PHE A 103 11.92 13.97 -9.46
CA PHE A 103 11.61 12.64 -10.04
C PHE A 103 11.09 12.71 -11.48
N LYS A 104 11.10 13.90 -12.10
CA LYS A 104 10.44 14.15 -13.38
C LYS A 104 10.87 13.16 -14.47
N ASP A 105 12.16 12.90 -14.58
CA ASP A 105 12.69 12.01 -15.61
C ASP A 105 12.30 10.55 -15.35
N GLU A 106 12.34 10.09 -14.10
CA GLU A 106 11.90 8.74 -13.73
C GLU A 106 10.41 8.57 -14.03
N ILE A 107 9.61 9.56 -13.66
CA ILE A 107 8.16 9.57 -13.88
C ILE A 107 7.86 9.53 -15.38
N ILE A 108 8.40 10.45 -16.18
CA ILE A 108 8.11 10.55 -17.62
C ILE A 108 8.51 9.29 -18.38
N ASN A 109 9.65 8.70 -18.03
CA ASN A 109 10.22 7.55 -18.74
C ASN A 109 9.70 6.20 -18.25
N PHE A 110 8.99 6.14 -17.12
CA PHE A 110 8.45 4.88 -16.60
C PHE A 110 7.16 4.48 -17.37
N PRO A 111 7.08 3.27 -17.92
CA PRO A 111 6.01 2.90 -18.86
C PRO A 111 4.63 2.77 -18.22
N ASN A 112 4.58 2.41 -16.94
CA ASN A 112 3.36 2.05 -16.23
C ASN A 112 3.07 3.01 -15.06
N VAL A 113 3.17 4.32 -15.32
CA VAL A 113 2.79 5.33 -14.32
C VAL A 113 1.29 5.64 -14.40
N ILE A 114 0.67 5.78 -13.23
CA ILE A 114 -0.68 6.29 -13.05
C ILE A 114 -0.59 7.54 -12.17
N GLY A 115 -0.93 8.70 -12.72
CA GLY A 115 -1.04 9.93 -11.95
C GLY A 115 -2.32 9.94 -11.13
N THR A 116 -2.22 10.34 -9.86
CA THR A 116 -3.37 10.54 -8.98
C THR A 116 -3.34 11.90 -8.28
N THR A 117 -4.50 12.37 -7.83
CA THR A 117 -4.66 13.66 -7.15
C THR A 117 -5.66 13.60 -5.99
N GLN A 118 -5.70 14.67 -5.18
CA GLN A 118 -6.67 14.92 -4.12
C GLN A 118 -7.78 15.89 -4.52
N VAL A 119 -7.62 16.61 -5.63
CA VAL A 119 -8.60 17.59 -6.13
C VAL A 119 -9.42 17.03 -7.29
N LYS A 120 -10.25 17.87 -7.92
CA LYS A 120 -10.97 17.47 -9.14
C LYS A 120 -9.93 17.02 -10.18
N PRO A 121 -10.04 15.78 -10.71
CA PRO A 121 -9.11 15.29 -11.72
C PRO A 121 -9.20 16.14 -12.99
N ASP A 122 -8.05 16.29 -13.65
CA ASP A 122 -7.92 16.91 -14.96
C ASP A 122 -7.15 15.94 -15.88
N ASN A 123 -7.63 15.80 -17.11
CA ASN A 123 -7.09 14.88 -18.12
C ASN A 123 -6.89 13.44 -17.59
N ASP A 124 -5.68 12.90 -17.73
CA ASP A 124 -5.32 11.50 -17.47
C ASP A 124 -4.96 11.22 -15.99
N VAL A 125 -5.28 12.14 -15.07
CA VAL A 125 -5.01 11.98 -13.63
C VAL A 125 -6.28 11.52 -12.91
N LEU A 126 -6.15 10.55 -12.01
CA LEU A 126 -7.29 9.98 -11.29
C LEU A 126 -7.42 10.56 -9.88
N ASN A 127 -8.64 10.74 -9.40
CA ASN A 127 -8.88 10.92 -7.97
C ASN A 127 -9.53 9.65 -7.41
N PRO A 128 -8.74 8.71 -6.86
CA PRO A 128 -9.31 7.52 -6.22
C PRO A 128 -10.02 7.86 -4.91
N GLY A 129 -9.70 8.97 -4.25
CA GLY A 129 -10.04 9.23 -2.86
C GLY A 129 -8.95 8.74 -1.91
N GLY A 130 -9.30 8.52 -0.63
CA GLY A 130 -8.31 8.25 0.41
C GLY A 130 -7.54 9.51 0.84
N PHE A 131 -6.81 9.39 1.94
CA PHE A 131 -6.17 10.51 2.62
C PHE A 131 -4.65 10.35 2.72
N THR A 132 -4.17 9.20 3.16
CA THR A 132 -2.75 8.79 3.15
C THR A 132 -2.49 7.81 2.02
N ASP A 133 -1.23 7.54 1.69
CA ASP A 133 -0.89 6.59 0.62
C ASP A 133 -1.43 5.19 0.90
N GLY A 134 -1.43 4.76 2.17
CA GLY A 134 -1.92 3.44 2.58
C GLY A 134 -3.42 3.24 2.31
N ASP A 135 -4.29 4.12 2.79
CA ASP A 135 -5.73 4.00 2.53
C ASP A 135 -6.11 4.36 1.09
N ARG A 136 -5.33 5.22 0.41
CA ARG A 136 -5.48 5.51 -1.02
C ARG A 136 -5.38 4.24 -1.88
N ILE A 137 -4.55 3.28 -1.51
CA ILE A 137 -4.49 1.96 -2.19
C ILE A 137 -5.85 1.28 -2.17
N ILE A 138 -6.52 1.22 -1.01
CA ILE A 138 -7.83 0.58 -0.87
C ILE A 138 -8.87 1.30 -1.72
N PHE A 139 -8.85 2.64 -1.67
CA PHE A 139 -9.74 3.48 -2.46
C PHE A 139 -9.52 3.31 -3.97
N PHE A 140 -8.28 3.17 -4.41
CA PHE A 140 -7.93 2.91 -5.80
C PHE A 140 -8.42 1.54 -6.26
N LEU A 141 -8.24 0.51 -5.43
CA LEU A 141 -8.63 -0.86 -5.76
C LEU A 141 -10.14 -1.09 -5.79
N ARG A 142 -10.96 -0.27 -5.10
CA ARG A 142 -12.39 -0.56 -4.89
C ARG A 142 -13.18 -0.91 -6.17
N SER A 143 -12.84 -0.30 -7.31
CA SER A 143 -13.50 -0.52 -8.60
C SER A 143 -12.84 -1.60 -9.44
N LEU A 144 -11.68 -2.10 -9.03
CA LEU A 144 -10.87 -3.12 -9.70
C LEU A 144 -11.03 -4.50 -9.04
N LEU A 145 -11.39 -4.53 -7.76
CA LEU A 145 -11.54 -5.77 -7.01
C LEU A 145 -12.61 -6.69 -7.61
N ARG A 146 -12.37 -7.99 -7.47
CA ARG A 146 -13.28 -9.09 -7.77
C ARG A 146 -13.74 -9.74 -6.47
N PRO A 147 -14.91 -10.40 -6.42
CA PRO A 147 -15.43 -10.98 -5.18
C PRO A 147 -14.49 -11.99 -4.50
N TYR A 148 -13.59 -12.63 -5.26
CA TYR A 148 -12.63 -13.59 -4.72
C TYR A 148 -11.38 -12.96 -4.12
N HIS A 149 -11.15 -11.66 -4.32
CA HIS A 149 -9.97 -10.97 -3.78
C HIS A 149 -10.07 -10.82 -2.26
N VAL A 150 -8.93 -11.01 -1.59
CA VAL A 150 -8.78 -10.87 -0.15
C VAL A 150 -7.59 -9.97 0.12
N LEU A 151 -7.80 -8.94 0.93
CA LEU A 151 -6.79 -7.92 1.19
C LEU A 151 -6.24 -8.10 2.61
N PHE A 152 -4.91 -8.02 2.72
CA PHE A 152 -4.22 -8.02 4.00
C PHE A 152 -3.38 -6.76 4.14
N LEU A 153 -3.68 -5.98 5.17
CA LEU A 153 -3.01 -4.73 5.50
C LEU A 153 -1.90 -5.03 6.50
N ILE A 154 -0.65 -4.78 6.12
CA ILE A 154 0.56 -5.04 6.91
C ILE A 154 1.22 -3.70 7.19
N GLY A 155 1.62 -3.42 8.44
CA GLY A 155 2.22 -2.12 8.77
C GLY A 155 1.22 -0.96 8.66
N MET A 156 -0.06 -1.22 8.85
CA MET A 156 -1.15 -0.24 8.79
C MET A 156 -1.72 -0.04 10.20
N ASP A 157 -0.86 0.38 11.13
CA ASP A 157 -1.16 0.33 12.56
C ASP A 157 -2.01 1.51 13.05
N PHE A 158 -2.01 2.63 12.32
CA PHE A 158 -2.74 3.87 12.63
C PHE A 158 -2.63 4.38 14.08
N ASN A 159 -1.58 3.97 14.79
CA ASN A 159 -1.31 4.36 16.15
C ASN A 159 -0.51 5.68 16.18
N LYS A 160 -0.14 6.13 17.38
CA LYS A 160 0.62 7.38 17.58
C LYS A 160 2.09 7.27 17.16
N VAL A 161 2.58 6.07 16.84
CA VAL A 161 3.97 5.80 16.52
C VAL A 161 4.11 5.62 15.01
N ILE A 162 5.02 6.37 14.41
CA ILE A 162 5.35 6.27 12.99
C ILE A 162 6.51 5.29 12.84
N GLY A 163 6.38 4.33 11.93
CA GLY A 163 7.46 3.40 11.63
C GLY A 163 8.63 4.07 10.90
N ARG A 164 9.85 3.60 11.14
CA ARG A 164 11.09 4.17 10.57
C ARG A 164 11.12 4.31 9.04
N TYR A 165 10.35 3.51 8.31
CA TYR A 165 10.26 3.59 6.85
C TYR A 165 9.30 4.69 6.35
N SER A 166 8.68 5.47 7.24
CA SER A 166 7.81 6.59 6.82
C SER A 166 8.58 7.77 6.23
N LYS A 167 9.90 7.86 6.43
CA LYS A 167 10.77 8.88 5.82
C LYS A 167 12.18 8.31 5.58
N PRO A 168 12.90 8.73 4.53
CA PRO A 168 14.21 8.15 4.19
C PRO A 168 15.29 8.37 5.26
N ASN A 169 15.17 9.44 6.05
CA ASN A 169 16.18 9.82 7.06
C ASN A 169 15.83 9.37 8.49
N MET A 170 14.77 8.57 8.68
CA MET A 170 14.38 8.06 10.00
C MET A 170 15.10 6.75 10.32
N SER A 171 15.84 6.74 11.43
CA SER A 171 16.57 5.54 11.88
C SER A 171 15.77 4.67 12.87
N LYS A 172 14.72 5.24 13.48
CA LYS A 172 13.90 4.61 14.52
C LYS A 172 12.45 5.04 14.40
N ASP A 173 11.58 4.30 15.08
CA ASP A 173 10.17 4.65 15.21
C ASP A 173 10.02 5.86 16.14
N GLU A 174 9.13 6.79 15.79
CA GLU A 174 8.97 8.06 16.51
C GLU A 174 7.50 8.38 16.77
N VAL A 175 7.21 9.14 17.84
CA VAL A 175 5.86 9.64 18.08
C VAL A 175 5.50 10.64 17.00
N GLY A 176 4.39 10.40 16.30
CA GLY A 176 3.94 11.24 15.22
C GLY A 176 3.53 12.62 15.69
N SER A 177 3.79 13.62 14.84
CA SER A 177 3.33 14.99 15.10
C SER A 177 1.81 15.02 15.30
N PRO A 178 1.26 15.99 16.07
CA PRO A 178 -0.19 16.10 16.27
C PRO A 178 -0.98 16.12 14.96
N LEU A 179 -0.43 16.77 13.93
CA LEU A 179 -1.00 16.78 12.59
C LEU A 179 -1.03 15.37 11.98
N LYS A 180 0.08 14.61 12.04
CA LYS A 180 0.12 13.23 11.52
C LYS A 180 -0.85 12.32 12.26
N VAL A 181 -0.95 12.43 13.59
CA VAL A 181 -1.94 11.66 14.38
C VAL A 181 -3.36 11.96 13.90
N LYS A 182 -3.69 13.24 13.68
CA LYS A 182 -4.98 13.63 13.10
C LYS A 182 -5.19 13.08 11.69
N LYS A 183 -4.14 13.11 10.83
CA LYS A 183 -4.17 12.52 9.49
C LYS A 183 -4.50 11.02 9.53
N LEU A 184 -3.86 10.27 10.42
CA LEU A 184 -4.11 8.83 10.60
C LEU A 184 -5.52 8.57 11.14
N GLY A 185 -6.03 9.42 12.03
CA GLY A 185 -7.44 9.36 12.46
C GLY A 185 -8.42 9.45 11.29
N TYR A 186 -8.23 10.37 10.34
CA TYR A 186 -9.07 10.43 9.14
C TYR A 186 -8.92 9.20 8.25
N ALA A 187 -7.71 8.66 8.10
CA ALA A 187 -7.50 7.43 7.33
C ALA A 187 -8.25 6.24 7.93
N VAL A 188 -8.28 6.10 9.25
CA VAL A 188 -9.05 5.06 9.94
C VAL A 188 -10.55 5.19 9.65
N GLU A 189 -11.10 6.40 9.75
CA GLU A 189 -12.52 6.63 9.46
C GLU A 189 -12.87 6.35 7.99
N LEU A 190 -11.96 6.67 7.05
CA LEU A 190 -12.13 6.33 5.64
C LEU A 190 -12.06 4.83 5.37
N ILE A 191 -11.17 4.11 6.07
CA ILE A 191 -11.08 2.65 5.97
C ILE A 191 -12.36 2.01 6.50
N LYS A 192 -12.85 2.43 7.66
CA LYS A 192 -14.16 1.97 8.19
C LYS A 192 -15.25 2.19 7.15
N TRP A 193 -15.35 3.41 6.61
CA TRP A 193 -16.35 3.78 5.63
C TRP A 193 -16.31 2.90 4.36
N ILE A 194 -15.12 2.61 3.82
CA ILE A 194 -15.01 1.79 2.60
C ILE A 194 -15.21 0.29 2.88
N THR A 195 -14.78 -0.21 4.05
CA THR A 195 -14.95 -1.63 4.41
C THR A 195 -16.42 -2.04 4.52
N GLU A 196 -17.31 -1.12 4.89
CA GLU A 196 -18.76 -1.34 4.90
C GLU A 196 -19.40 -1.33 3.49
N ARG A 197 -18.66 -0.89 2.46
CA ARG A 197 -19.18 -0.63 1.11
C ARG A 197 -18.57 -1.54 0.04
N ILE A 198 -17.61 -2.36 0.41
CA ILE A 198 -17.03 -3.38 -0.46
C ILE A 198 -17.26 -4.76 0.16
N ASN A 199 -17.51 -5.75 -0.68
CA ASN A 199 -17.81 -7.11 -0.23
C ASN A 199 -16.55 -7.97 0.02
N ASN A 200 -15.37 -7.39 -0.22
CA ASN A 200 -14.10 -8.09 -0.07
C ASN A 200 -13.69 -8.17 1.40
N ASP A 201 -13.15 -9.32 1.79
CA ASP A 201 -12.53 -9.45 3.09
C ASP A 201 -11.24 -8.63 3.16
N ILE A 202 -11.17 -7.76 4.17
CA ILE A 202 -10.00 -6.97 4.52
C ILE A 202 -9.58 -7.35 5.94
N TYR A 203 -8.30 -7.69 6.12
CA TYR A 203 -7.72 -8.01 7.42
C TYR A 203 -6.49 -7.17 7.70
N PHE A 204 -6.37 -6.67 8.92
CA PHE A 204 -5.14 -6.13 9.46
C PHE A 204 -4.29 -7.26 10.03
N VAL A 205 -3.02 -7.35 9.67
CA VAL A 205 -2.13 -8.45 10.10
C VAL A 205 -1.11 -7.92 11.10
N ASN A 206 -1.10 -8.51 12.29
CA ASN A 206 -0.17 -8.17 13.38
C ASN A 206 -0.19 -6.68 13.77
N SER A 207 -1.37 -6.06 13.68
CA SER A 207 -1.62 -4.69 14.12
C SER A 207 -2.52 -4.69 15.36
N GLU A 208 -2.38 -3.65 16.19
CA GLU A 208 -3.27 -3.45 17.33
C GLU A 208 -4.71 -3.16 16.86
N PRO A 209 -5.72 -3.78 17.48
CA PRO A 209 -7.11 -3.50 17.17
C PRO A 209 -7.48 -2.03 17.42
N LEU A 210 -8.18 -1.44 16.46
CA LEU A 210 -8.83 -0.13 16.57
C LEU A 210 -10.32 -0.34 16.78
N ASP A 211 -11.00 0.63 17.39
CA ASP A 211 -12.45 0.58 17.57
C ASP A 211 -13.18 0.45 16.22
N GLY A 212 -14.20 -0.41 16.14
CA GLY A 212 -15.05 -0.59 14.97
C GLY A 212 -15.05 -2.02 14.43
N ASN A 213 -15.77 -2.24 13.32
CA ASN A 213 -15.95 -3.56 12.70
C ASN A 213 -14.78 -3.99 11.79
N LEU A 214 -13.55 -3.62 12.15
CA LEU A 214 -12.35 -4.02 11.40
C LEU A 214 -11.91 -5.41 11.84
N LYS A 215 -11.41 -6.22 10.89
CA LYS A 215 -10.96 -7.59 11.17
C LYS A 215 -9.44 -7.60 11.37
N TYR A 216 -8.98 -8.26 12.41
CA TYR A 216 -7.57 -8.38 12.77
C TYR A 216 -7.17 -9.86 12.78
N LEU A 217 -5.95 -10.13 12.34
CA LEU A 217 -5.33 -11.45 12.39
C LEU A 217 -3.97 -11.33 13.06
N SER A 218 -3.72 -12.19 14.05
CA SER A 218 -2.36 -12.52 14.44
C SER A 218 -1.63 -13.20 13.28
N ILE A 219 -0.30 -13.29 13.40
CA ILE A 219 0.53 -13.96 12.39
C ILE A 219 0.14 -15.43 12.26
N GLN A 220 -0.20 -16.09 13.36
CA GLN A 220 -0.64 -17.48 13.33
C GLN A 220 -1.98 -17.65 12.61
N GLU A 221 -2.97 -16.80 12.91
CA GLU A 221 -4.28 -16.87 12.23
C GLU A 221 -4.16 -16.55 10.73
N PHE A 222 -3.28 -15.61 10.37
CA PHE A 222 -2.95 -15.35 8.97
C PHE A 222 -2.37 -16.60 8.29
N GLU A 223 -1.43 -17.29 8.93
CA GLU A 223 -0.83 -18.53 8.41
C GLU A 223 -1.85 -19.63 8.20
N GLU A 224 -2.72 -19.86 9.17
CA GLU A 224 -3.80 -20.85 9.10
C GLU A 224 -4.76 -20.53 7.95
N LEU A 225 -5.15 -19.25 7.81
CA LEU A 225 -6.05 -18.79 6.76
C LEU A 225 -5.44 -18.93 5.37
N ILE A 226 -4.16 -18.59 5.21
CA ILE A 226 -3.42 -18.74 3.94
C ILE A 226 -3.16 -20.22 3.62
N GLY A 227 -2.82 -21.04 4.61
CA GLY A 227 -2.63 -22.48 4.47
C GLY A 227 -3.90 -23.16 3.95
N ASN A 228 -5.06 -22.82 4.53
CA ASN A 228 -6.35 -23.35 4.10
C ASN A 228 -6.73 -22.88 2.69
N LYS A 229 -6.41 -21.64 2.31
CA LYS A 229 -6.71 -21.08 0.98
C LYS A 229 -5.79 -21.57 -0.14
N ASN A 230 -4.64 -22.18 0.18
CA ASN A 230 -3.70 -22.75 -0.80
C ASN A 230 -3.94 -24.24 -1.10
N ASN A 231 -4.79 -24.91 -0.31
CA ASN A 231 -5.20 -26.31 -0.51
C ASN A 231 -6.51 -26.43 -1.31
N LEU A 232 -7.00 -25.33 -1.88
CA LEU A 232 -8.17 -25.21 -2.76
C LEU A 232 -7.74 -24.64 -4.10
#